data_AF-A0A422Q7A4-F1
#
_entry.id   AF-A0A422Q7A4-F1
#
_cell.length_a   1.000
_cell.length_b   1.000
_cell.length_c   1.000
_cell.angle_alpha   90.00
_cell.angle_beta   90.00
_cell.angle_gamma   90.00
#
_symmetry.space_group_name_H-M   'P 1'
#
loop_
_entity.id
_entity.type
_entity.pdbx_description
1 polymer ?
#
loop_
_entity_poly.entity_id
_entity_poly.type
_entity_poly.pdbx_seq_one_letter_code
_entity_poly.pdbx_strand_id
1 'polypeptide(L)'
;MRGGGGFLLASALLVLLCLPCAVPAVAAQAVSKSQHILVFGGSAWGSVLEEKGAEVQRAIVEDVGPQLLRKYAFVTIINVSSLQADKRLEARLTVLQAARGNSSGSRLLHIWPPDEVNSMINQCAFKKTLAIHTPSGEANLISVQLEEKLVKSMAEEAFRRELTLLGCVAVAAMGLVLFVVLCWMCFLCCCSKSAERSVRPYPE
;
A
#
# COMPACT_ATOMS: atom_id res chain seq x y z
N MET A 1 13.95 22.94 -49.78
CA MET A 1 14.52 22.58 -48.47
C MET A 1 13.67 21.49 -47.85
N ARG A 2 14.15 20.25 -47.93
CA ARG A 2 13.50 19.01 -47.44
C ARG A 2 14.28 18.61 -46.19
N GLY A 3 13.67 18.58 -45.00
CA GLY A 3 14.42 18.14 -43.81
C GLY A 3 13.85 18.42 -42.42
N GLY A 4 12.60 18.87 -42.27
CA GLY A 4 12.05 19.21 -40.94
C GLY A 4 11.26 18.09 -40.23
N GLY A 5 10.68 17.13 -40.96
CA GLY A 5 9.71 16.18 -40.40
C GLY A 5 10.29 15.06 -39.53
N GLY A 6 11.53 14.63 -39.83
CA GLY A 6 12.18 13.55 -39.09
C GLY A 6 12.59 13.95 -37.67
N PHE A 7 12.93 15.22 -37.46
CA PHE A 7 13.34 15.74 -36.16
C PHE A 7 12.19 15.78 -35.14
N LEU A 8 10.98 16.10 -35.59
CA LEU A 8 9.80 16.16 -34.73
C LEU A 8 9.31 14.76 -34.32
N LEU A 9 9.30 13.81 -35.25
CA LEU A 9 8.99 12.40 -34.96
C LEU A 9 10.02 11.79 -34.01
N ALA A 10 11.32 12.05 -34.22
CA ALA A 10 12.37 11.60 -33.32
C ALA A 10 12.23 12.24 -31.92
N SER A 11 11.90 13.53 -31.83
CA SER A 11 11.68 14.20 -30.54
C SER A 11 10.43 13.70 -29.81
N ALA A 12 9.35 13.37 -30.53
CA ALA A 12 8.14 12.82 -29.93
C ALA A 12 8.36 11.38 -29.41
N LEU A 13 9.12 10.56 -30.15
CA LEU A 13 9.55 9.24 -29.70
C LEU A 13 10.47 9.34 -28.47
N LEU A 14 11.36 10.32 -28.42
CA LEU A 14 12.23 10.57 -27.26
C LEU A 14 11.41 10.99 -26.02
N VAL A 15 10.40 11.83 -26.17
CA VAL A 15 9.49 12.23 -25.07
C VAL A 15 8.66 11.04 -24.57
N LEU A 16 8.17 10.18 -25.48
CA LEU A 16 7.48 8.93 -25.12
C LEU A 16 8.41 7.92 -24.41
N LEU A 17 9.68 7.84 -24.80
CA LEU A 17 10.71 7.01 -24.15
C LEU A 17 11.16 7.59 -22.78
N CYS A 18 11.08 8.90 -22.59
CA CYS A 18 11.45 9.58 -21.35
C CYS A 18 10.27 9.76 -20.37
N LEU A 19 9.01 9.61 -20.82
CA LEU A 19 7.82 9.69 -19.97
C LEU A 19 7.80 8.69 -18.79
N PRO A 20 8.32 7.44 -18.91
CA PRO A 20 8.45 6.52 -17.79
C PRO A 20 9.49 6.99 -16.75
N CYS A 21 10.44 7.84 -17.14
CA CYS A 21 11.50 8.34 -16.25
C CYS A 21 11.07 9.54 -15.41
N ALA A 22 9.94 10.18 -15.75
CA ALA A 22 9.46 11.40 -15.11
C ALA A 22 8.22 11.20 -14.24
N VAL A 23 7.82 9.95 -13.96
CA VAL A 23 6.85 9.69 -12.89
C VAL A 23 7.60 9.94 -11.59
N PRO A 24 7.32 11.02 -10.83
CA PRO A 24 7.81 11.06 -9.47
C PRO A 24 7.22 9.81 -8.84
N ALA A 25 8.09 8.90 -8.37
CA ALA A 25 7.67 7.88 -7.44
C ALA A 25 6.93 8.64 -6.34
N VAL A 26 5.59 8.63 -6.41
CA VAL A 26 4.75 9.13 -5.35
C VAL A 26 5.21 8.26 -4.21
N ALA A 27 5.98 8.86 -3.30
CA ALA A 27 6.30 8.19 -2.06
C ALA A 27 4.98 8.10 -1.33
N ALA A 28 4.21 7.08 -1.68
CA ALA A 28 3.29 6.46 -0.77
C ALA A 28 4.10 6.32 0.52
N GLN A 29 3.71 7.08 1.54
CA GLN A 29 4.24 6.86 2.87
C GLN A 29 4.11 5.36 3.11
N ALA A 30 5.23 4.68 3.30
CA ALA A 30 5.19 3.25 3.51
C ALA A 30 4.35 3.04 4.79
N VAL A 31 3.22 2.38 4.64
CA VAL A 31 2.34 1.96 5.74
C VAL A 31 2.32 0.45 5.69
N SER A 32 2.73 -0.18 6.78
CA SER A 32 2.62 -1.62 6.97
C SER A 32 1.38 -1.90 7.82
N LYS A 33 0.49 -2.75 7.32
CA LYS A 33 -0.69 -3.21 8.05
C LYS A 33 -0.71 -4.72 8.03
N SER A 34 -0.89 -5.33 9.20
CA SER A 34 -0.90 -6.79 9.37
C SER A 34 -1.99 -7.23 10.35
N GLN A 35 -2.45 -8.47 10.20
CA GLN A 35 -3.41 -9.11 11.10
C GLN A 35 -2.81 -10.39 11.66
N HIS A 36 -2.98 -10.58 12.97
CA HIS A 36 -2.40 -11.66 13.74
C HIS A 36 -3.47 -12.31 14.60
N ILE A 37 -3.36 -13.62 14.76
CA ILE A 37 -4.25 -14.42 15.60
C ILE A 37 -3.42 -14.97 16.75
N LEU A 38 -3.78 -14.57 17.97
CA LEU A 38 -3.19 -15.06 19.21
C LEU A 38 -4.10 -16.13 19.78
N VAL A 39 -3.54 -17.28 20.13
CA VAL A 39 -4.28 -18.38 20.76
C VAL A 39 -3.70 -18.63 22.14
N PHE A 40 -4.54 -18.53 23.16
CA PHE A 40 -4.18 -18.83 24.55
C PHE A 40 -4.92 -20.08 25.05
N GLY A 41 -4.17 -20.94 25.73
CA GLY A 41 -4.70 -22.08 26.47
C GLY A 41 -5.25 -21.67 27.82
N GLY A 42 -6.22 -22.43 28.32
CA GLY A 42 -6.91 -22.19 29.58
C GLY A 42 -8.42 -22.44 29.43
N SER A 43 -9.01 -23.24 30.31
CA SER A 43 -10.42 -23.61 30.22
C SER A 43 -11.38 -22.52 30.69
N ALA A 44 -10.90 -21.53 31.45
CA ALA A 44 -11.72 -20.50 32.06
C ALA A 44 -11.90 -19.23 31.20
N TRP A 45 -11.28 -19.17 30.02
CA TRP A 45 -11.31 -17.98 29.17
C TRP A 45 -12.72 -17.53 28.76
N GLY A 46 -13.68 -18.46 28.66
CA GLY A 46 -15.08 -18.12 28.39
C GLY A 46 -15.66 -17.17 29.43
N SER A 47 -15.64 -17.59 30.70
CA SER A 47 -16.12 -16.80 31.83
C SER A 47 -15.30 -15.51 32.03
N VAL A 48 -13.99 -15.58 31.81
CA VAL A 48 -13.11 -14.40 31.90
C VAL A 48 -13.46 -13.35 30.83
N LEU A 49 -13.80 -13.75 29.60
CA LEU A 49 -14.21 -12.79 28.57
C LEU A 49 -15.57 -12.17 28.87
N GLU A 50 -16.52 -12.94 29.40
CA GLU A 50 -17.85 -12.44 29.78
C GLU A 50 -17.76 -11.36 30.87
N GLU A 51 -16.89 -11.54 31.86
CA GLU A 51 -16.73 -10.61 32.97
C GLU A 51 -15.72 -9.47 32.67
N LYS A 52 -14.60 -9.80 32.00
CA LYS A 52 -13.40 -8.95 31.92
C LYS A 52 -12.88 -8.75 30.49
N GLY A 53 -13.71 -8.92 29.46
CA GLY A 53 -13.28 -8.83 28.06
C GLY A 53 -12.51 -7.55 27.70
N ALA A 54 -12.93 -6.39 28.21
CA ALA A 54 -12.23 -5.12 27.99
C ALA A 54 -10.86 -5.06 28.67
N GLU A 55 -10.71 -5.70 29.83
CA GLU A 55 -9.44 -5.81 30.55
C GLU A 55 -8.48 -6.74 29.80
N VAL A 56 -8.97 -7.87 29.29
CA VAL A 56 -8.21 -8.80 28.43
C VAL A 56 -7.72 -8.09 27.17
N GLN A 57 -8.59 -7.34 26.49
CA GLN A 57 -8.21 -6.53 25.33
C GLN A 57 -7.08 -5.55 25.65
N ARG A 58 -7.21 -4.82 26.76
CA ARG A 58 -6.20 -3.85 27.20
C ARG A 58 -4.88 -4.55 27.54
N ALA A 59 -4.92 -5.66 28.27
CA ALA A 59 -3.73 -6.40 28.65
C ALA A 59 -2.97 -6.95 27.45
N ILE A 60 -3.66 -7.44 26.41
CA ILE A 60 -3.03 -7.87 25.16
C ILE A 60 -2.28 -6.70 24.52
N VAL A 61 -2.90 -5.53 24.43
CA VAL A 61 -2.25 -4.32 23.88
C VAL A 61 -1.06 -3.89 24.74
N GLU A 62 -1.17 -3.99 26.06
CA GLU A 62 -0.09 -3.64 26.99
C GLU A 62 1.08 -4.62 26.98
N ASP A 63 0.85 -5.90 26.66
CA ASP A 63 1.89 -6.91 26.49
C ASP A 63 2.61 -6.75 25.13
N VAL A 64 1.84 -6.50 24.06
CA VAL A 64 2.39 -6.36 22.69
C VAL A 64 3.03 -4.99 22.45
N GLY A 65 2.44 -3.94 23.01
CA GLY A 65 2.86 -2.54 22.81
C GLY A 65 4.36 -2.32 23.00
N PRO A 66 4.95 -2.69 24.14
CA PRO A 66 6.37 -2.49 24.39
C PRO A 66 7.30 -3.16 23.36
N GLN A 67 6.89 -4.29 22.78
CA GLN A 67 7.68 -4.97 21.75
C GLN A 67 7.59 -4.27 20.39
N LEU A 68 6.44 -3.67 20.07
CA LEU A 68 6.20 -3.08 18.76
C LEU A 68 6.44 -1.56 18.68
N LEU A 69 6.39 -0.86 19.83
CA LEU A 69 6.49 0.59 19.89
C LEU A 69 7.94 1.06 19.77
N ARG A 70 8.28 1.60 18.59
CA ARG A 70 9.53 2.36 18.39
C ARG A 70 9.25 3.87 18.39
N LYS A 71 9.29 4.47 19.58
CA LYS A 71 8.89 5.86 19.88
C LYS A 71 9.35 6.88 18.84
N TYR A 72 10.57 6.77 18.32
CA TYR A 72 11.15 7.77 17.40
C TYR A 72 11.11 7.37 15.92
N ALA A 73 10.77 6.11 15.60
CA ALA A 73 10.78 5.61 14.22
C ALA A 73 9.38 5.51 13.63
N PHE A 74 8.41 4.98 14.40
CA PHE A 74 7.09 4.63 13.87
C PHE A 74 5.96 5.19 14.72
N VAL A 75 4.87 5.55 14.05
CA VAL A 75 3.55 5.55 14.66
C VAL A 75 3.02 4.13 14.54
N THR A 76 2.81 3.46 15.68
CA THR A 76 2.26 2.10 15.73
C THR A 76 0.90 2.14 16.41
N ILE A 77 -0.11 1.59 15.75
CA ILE A 77 -1.47 1.43 16.26
C ILE A 77 -1.74 -0.07 16.36
N ILE A 78 -2.11 -0.51 17.55
CA ILE A 78 -2.41 -1.91 17.87
C ILE A 78 -3.88 -1.95 18.26
N ASN A 79 -4.68 -2.72 17.53
CA ASN A 79 -6.10 -2.87 17.80
C ASN A 79 -6.48 -4.35 17.89
N VAL A 80 -7.17 -4.73 18.95
CA VAL A 80 -7.77 -6.07 19.04
C VAL A 80 -9.15 -6.00 18.39
N SER A 81 -9.29 -6.61 17.22
CA SER A 81 -10.52 -6.55 16.42
C SER A 81 -11.60 -7.52 16.90
N SER A 82 -11.20 -8.64 17.52
CA SER A 82 -12.15 -9.59 18.10
C SER A 82 -11.50 -10.44 19.18
N LEU A 83 -12.31 -10.85 20.15
CA LEU A 83 -11.97 -11.85 21.15
C LEU A 83 -13.04 -12.94 21.10
N GLN A 84 -12.62 -14.20 21.03
CA GLN A 84 -13.51 -15.36 21.07
C GLN A 84 -12.95 -16.36 22.06
N ALA A 85 -13.84 -17.01 22.82
CA ALA A 85 -13.46 -18.09 23.71
C ALA A 85 -14.28 -19.33 23.37
N ASP A 86 -13.66 -20.30 22.69
CA ASP A 86 -14.19 -21.65 22.51
C ASP A 86 -13.13 -22.65 22.95
N LYS A 87 -13.20 -23.08 24.22
CA LYS A 87 -12.20 -23.91 24.94
C LYS A 87 -10.79 -23.30 25.06
N ARG A 88 -10.49 -22.27 24.27
CA ARG A 88 -9.26 -21.49 24.18
C ARG A 88 -9.65 -20.05 23.87
N LEU A 89 -8.79 -19.10 24.23
CA LEU A 89 -8.97 -17.70 23.84
C LEU A 89 -8.29 -17.47 22.49
N GLU A 90 -9.06 -17.06 21.49
CA GLU A 90 -8.57 -16.52 20.22
C GLU A 90 -8.73 -15.01 20.22
N ALA A 91 -7.62 -14.29 20.08
CA ALA A 91 -7.61 -12.85 19.94
C ALA A 91 -7.09 -12.45 18.56
N ARG A 92 -7.89 -11.68 17.82
CA ARG A 92 -7.47 -11.14 16.53
C ARG A 92 -6.95 -9.73 16.72
N LEU A 93 -5.73 -9.51 16.27
CA LEU A 93 -4.99 -8.28 16.42
C LEU A 93 -4.71 -7.68 15.05
N THR A 94 -4.98 -6.41 14.88
CA THR A 94 -4.52 -5.61 13.73
C THR A 94 -3.40 -4.69 14.20
N VAL A 95 -2.27 -4.71 13.50
CA VAL A 95 -1.15 -3.81 13.73
C VAL A 95 -0.97 -2.93 12.50
N LEU A 96 -0.96 -1.62 12.71
CA LEU A 96 -0.64 -0.62 11.69
C LEU A 96 0.62 0.12 12.10
N GLN A 97 1.58 0.19 11.20
CA GLN A 97 2.83 0.93 11.38
C GLN A 97 3.04 1.90 10.22
N ALA A 98 3.35 3.14 10.56
CA ALA A 98 3.72 4.17 9.61
C ALA A 98 4.99 4.89 10.08
N ALA A 99 5.83 5.33 9.14
CA ALA A 99 7.00 6.15 9.46
C ALA A 99 6.58 7.43 10.20
N ARG A 100 7.30 7.77 11.26
CA ARG A 100 7.04 8.97 12.06
C ARG A 100 7.68 10.19 11.38
N GLY A 101 6.91 10.90 10.56
CA GLY A 101 7.28 12.19 9.95
C GLY A 101 7.63 12.12 8.46
N ASN A 102 7.50 13.27 7.79
CA ASN A 102 7.73 13.45 6.34
C ASN A 102 9.16 13.90 5.99
N SER A 103 10.14 13.62 6.85
CA SER A 103 11.53 14.01 6.58
C SER A 103 12.14 13.13 5.49
N SER A 104 13.16 13.63 4.79
CA SER A 104 13.93 12.88 3.79
C SER A 104 14.49 11.55 4.29
N GLY A 105 14.66 11.39 5.62
CA GLY A 105 15.08 10.14 6.26
C GLY A 105 13.97 9.10 6.50
N SER A 106 12.69 9.46 6.33
CA SER A 106 11.56 8.52 6.53
C SER A 106 11.60 7.32 5.59
N ARG A 107 12.14 7.50 4.38
CA ARG A 107 12.36 6.41 3.39
C ARG A 107 13.45 5.42 3.80
N LEU A 108 14.33 5.79 4.73
CA LEU A 108 15.39 4.93 5.27
C LEU A 108 14.92 4.10 6.47
N LEU A 109 13.71 4.38 6.99
CA LEU A 109 13.18 3.64 8.12
C LEU A 109 12.65 2.29 7.64
N HIS A 110 13.24 1.21 8.16
CA HIS A 110 12.78 -0.15 7.93
C HIS A 110 11.48 -0.42 8.70
N ILE A 111 10.34 -0.11 8.07
CA ILE A 111 9.02 -0.48 8.59
C ILE A 111 8.92 -2.00 8.54
N TRP A 112 8.59 -2.60 9.68
CA TRP A 112 8.59 -4.05 9.78
C TRP A 112 7.53 -4.67 8.85
N PRO A 113 7.92 -5.67 8.05
CA PRO A 113 6.97 -6.47 7.31
C PRO A 113 6.13 -7.31 8.29
N PRO A 114 4.95 -7.81 7.85
CA PRO A 114 4.05 -8.60 8.68
C PRO A 114 4.72 -9.78 9.41
N ASP A 115 5.68 -10.47 8.77
CA ASP A 115 6.39 -11.62 9.37
C ASP A 115 7.32 -11.21 10.53
N GLU A 116 7.96 -10.05 10.42
CA GLU A 116 8.78 -9.51 11.52
C GLU A 116 7.89 -9.06 12.67
N VAL A 117 6.76 -8.41 12.39
CA VAL A 117 5.77 -8.07 13.42
C VAL A 117 5.28 -9.34 14.13
N ASN A 118 4.95 -10.40 13.38
CA ASN A 118 4.54 -11.69 13.94
C ASN A 118 5.65 -12.29 14.83
N SER A 119 6.90 -12.23 14.39
CA SER A 119 8.06 -12.70 15.16
C SER A 119 8.25 -11.92 16.46
N MET A 120 8.05 -10.60 16.44
CA MET A 120 8.12 -9.75 17.63
C MET A 120 6.99 -10.05 18.62
N ILE A 121 5.77 -10.26 18.12
CA ILE A 121 4.62 -10.65 18.95
C ILE A 121 4.84 -12.04 19.56
N ASN A 122 5.42 -12.98 18.81
CA ASN A 122 5.70 -14.33 19.29
C ASN A 122 6.74 -14.38 20.42
N GLN A 123 7.57 -13.33 20.56
CA GLN A 123 8.52 -13.19 21.66
C GLN A 123 7.90 -12.58 22.93
N CYS A 124 6.63 -12.15 22.88
CA CYS A 124 5.93 -11.65 24.07
C CYS A 124 5.68 -12.77 25.08
N ALA A 125 5.91 -12.49 26.36
CA ALA A 125 5.58 -13.42 27.45
C ALA A 125 4.11 -13.33 27.89
N PHE A 126 3.35 -12.33 27.40
CA PHE A 126 1.94 -12.09 27.72
C PHE A 126 1.59 -12.10 29.22
N LYS A 127 2.49 -11.59 30.06
CA LYS A 127 2.36 -11.69 31.53
C LYS A 127 1.09 -11.03 32.04
N LYS A 128 0.69 -9.88 31.49
CA LYS A 128 -0.52 -9.17 31.93
C LYS A 128 -1.78 -9.91 31.49
N THR A 129 -1.80 -10.37 30.24
CA THR A 129 -2.93 -11.12 29.69
C THR A 129 -3.14 -12.42 30.48
N LEU A 130 -2.08 -13.19 30.68
CA LEU A 130 -2.13 -14.46 31.40
C LEU A 130 -2.50 -14.29 32.89
N ALA A 131 -2.13 -13.17 33.52
CA ALA A 131 -2.48 -12.89 34.91
C ALA A 131 -3.98 -12.62 35.14
N ILE A 132 -4.74 -12.29 34.08
CA ILE A 132 -6.20 -12.12 34.17
C ILE A 132 -6.90 -13.48 34.23
N HIS A 133 -6.29 -14.54 33.67
CA HIS A 133 -6.79 -15.89 33.83
C HIS A 133 -6.77 -16.29 35.30
N THR A 134 -7.87 -16.87 35.80
CA THR A 134 -8.00 -17.22 37.21
C THR A 134 -6.90 -18.18 37.69
N PRO A 135 -6.51 -18.11 38.98
CA PRO A 135 -5.32 -18.80 39.50
C PRO A 135 -5.42 -20.34 39.56
N SER A 136 -6.56 -20.94 39.20
CA SER A 136 -6.77 -22.40 39.32
C SER A 136 -6.33 -23.22 38.09
N GLY A 137 -6.01 -22.57 36.97
CA GLY A 137 -5.51 -23.25 35.76
C GLY A 137 -4.35 -22.49 35.14
N GLU A 138 -3.28 -23.20 34.76
CA GLU A 138 -2.17 -22.62 34.01
C GLU A 138 -2.68 -22.19 32.62
N ALA A 139 -2.84 -20.88 32.42
CA ALA A 139 -3.02 -20.32 31.09
C ALA A 139 -1.65 -20.07 30.45
N ASN A 140 -1.57 -20.32 29.14
CA ASN A 140 -0.34 -20.15 28.38
C ASN A 140 -0.64 -19.64 26.97
N LEU A 141 0.34 -18.99 26.34
CA LEU A 141 0.28 -18.73 24.91
C LEU A 141 0.54 -20.04 24.16
N ILE A 142 -0.35 -20.41 23.24
CA ILE A 142 -0.23 -21.59 22.38
C ILE A 142 0.43 -21.21 21.06
N SER A 143 -0.04 -20.14 20.41
CA SER A 143 0.48 -19.74 19.10
C SER A 143 0.18 -18.29 18.76
N VAL A 144 1.04 -17.73 17.90
CA VAL A 144 0.83 -16.47 17.17
C VAL A 144 0.87 -16.79 15.68
N GLN A 145 -0.19 -16.46 14.94
CA GLN A 145 -0.31 -16.76 13.52
C GLN A 145 -0.58 -15.50 12.72
N LEU A 146 0.11 -15.35 11.59
CA LEU A 146 -0.16 -14.28 10.64
C LEU A 146 -1.36 -14.65 9.75
N GLU A 147 -2.34 -13.76 9.65
CA GLU A 147 -3.50 -13.96 8.77
C GLU A 147 -3.15 -13.55 7.33
N GLU A 148 -2.51 -14.47 6.58
CA GLU A 148 -1.98 -14.23 5.24
C GLU A 148 -3.02 -13.75 4.21
N LYS A 149 -4.29 -14.14 4.39
CA LYS A 149 -5.37 -13.89 3.42
C LYS A 149 -5.62 -12.39 3.23
N LEU A 150 -5.48 -11.60 4.30
CA LEU A 150 -5.62 -10.14 4.24
C LEU A 150 -4.37 -9.46 3.67
N VAL A 151 -3.18 -9.97 4.00
CA VAL A 151 -1.90 -9.42 3.53
C VAL A 151 -1.81 -9.51 2.00
N LYS A 152 -2.20 -10.67 1.41
CA LYS A 152 -2.24 -10.86 -0.04
C LYS A 152 -3.24 -9.92 -0.72
N SER A 153 -4.46 -9.80 -0.18
CA SER A 153 -5.50 -8.92 -0.74
C SER A 153 -5.08 -7.45 -0.79
N MET A 154 -4.46 -6.92 0.27
CA MET A 154 -4.06 -5.51 0.31
C MET A 154 -2.84 -5.21 -0.58
N ALA A 155 -1.87 -6.12 -0.63
CA ALA A 155 -0.73 -5.99 -1.54
C ALA A 155 -1.18 -6.03 -3.00
N GLU A 156 -2.13 -6.90 -3.33
CA GLU A 156 -2.71 -7.02 -4.66
C GLU A 156 -3.52 -5.77 -5.05
N GLU A 157 -4.30 -5.19 -4.13
CA GLU A 157 -5.04 -3.94 -4.37
C GLU A 157 -4.11 -2.74 -4.60
N ALA A 158 -3.05 -2.60 -3.79
CA ALA A 158 -2.05 -1.54 -3.94
C ALA A 158 -1.32 -1.68 -5.30
N PHE A 159 -0.87 -2.89 -5.63
CA PHE A 159 -0.22 -3.17 -6.91
C PHE A 159 -1.16 -2.90 -8.10
N ARG A 160 -2.43 -3.31 -8.00
CA ARG A 160 -3.42 -3.10 -9.05
C ARG A 160 -3.71 -1.62 -9.27
N ARG A 161 -3.75 -0.81 -8.21
CA ARG A 161 -3.95 0.64 -8.31
C ARG A 161 -2.79 1.32 -9.03
N GLU A 162 -1.56 0.99 -8.67
CA GLU A 162 -0.35 1.53 -9.33
C GLU A 162 -0.28 1.12 -10.81
N LEU A 163 -0.58 -0.15 -11.11
CA LEU A 163 -0.61 -0.65 -12.49
C LEU A 163 -1.71 0.03 -13.33
N THR A 164 -2.87 0.27 -12.73
CA THR A 164 -3.98 0.97 -13.40
C THR A 164 -3.62 2.43 -13.70
N LEU A 165 -2.96 3.12 -12.76
CA LEU A 165 -2.54 4.50 -12.94
C LEU A 165 -1.48 4.62 -14.05
N LEU A 166 -0.49 3.72 -14.05
CA LEU A 166 0.52 3.65 -15.11
C LEU A 166 -0.12 3.42 -16.48
N GLY A 167 -1.09 2.49 -16.56
CA GLY A 167 -1.86 2.23 -17.78
C GLY A 167 -2.62 3.46 -18.28
N CYS A 168 -3.32 4.17 -17.40
CA CYS A 168 -4.06 5.38 -17.74
C CYS A 168 -3.14 6.49 -18.28
N VAL A 169 -1.98 6.71 -17.64
CA VAL A 169 -1.00 7.72 -18.07
C VAL A 169 -0.44 7.38 -19.45
N ALA A 170 -0.10 6.11 -19.69
CA ALA A 170 0.41 5.66 -20.98
C ALA A 170 -0.64 5.85 -22.11
N VAL A 171 -1.90 5.48 -21.86
CA VAL A 171 -2.99 5.64 -22.83
C VAL A 171 -3.26 7.12 -23.13
N ALA A 172 -3.30 7.97 -22.11
CA ALA A 172 -3.51 9.41 -22.29
C ALA A 172 -2.38 10.06 -23.10
N ALA A 173 -1.13 9.69 -22.83
CA ALA A 173 0.03 10.18 -23.59
C ALA A 173 -0.02 9.74 -25.06
N MET A 174 -0.32 8.46 -25.32
CA MET A 174 -0.47 7.95 -26.69
C MET A 174 -1.62 8.65 -27.43
N GLY A 175 -2.75 8.86 -26.76
CA GLY A 175 -3.90 9.56 -27.33
C GLY A 175 -3.58 11.03 -27.69
N LEU A 176 -2.85 11.73 -26.83
CA LEU A 176 -2.42 13.11 -27.09
C LEU A 176 -1.48 13.20 -28.29
N VAL A 177 -0.51 12.28 -28.40
CA VAL A 177 0.41 12.24 -29.55
C VAL A 177 -0.35 11.96 -30.84
N LEU A 178 -1.28 11.00 -30.82
CA LEU A 178 -2.11 10.70 -31.99
C LEU A 178 -2.93 11.92 -32.42
N PHE A 179 -3.53 12.64 -31.45
CA PHE A 179 -4.30 13.85 -31.73
C PHE A 179 -3.44 14.93 -32.40
N VAL A 180 -2.23 15.18 -31.90
CA VAL A 180 -1.28 16.14 -32.50
C VAL A 180 -0.93 15.75 -33.94
N VAL A 181 -0.67 14.46 -34.20
CA VAL A 181 -0.39 13.95 -35.56
C VAL A 181 -1.59 14.14 -36.49
N LEU A 182 -2.81 13.86 -36.02
CA LEU A 182 -4.03 14.05 -36.80
C LEU A 182 -4.27 15.54 -37.12
N CYS A 183 -4.11 16.43 -36.15
CA CYS A 183 -4.20 17.88 -36.38
C CYS A 183 -3.15 18.36 -37.38
N TRP A 184 -1.92 17.86 -37.29
CA TRP A 184 -0.84 18.15 -38.23
C TRP A 184 -1.17 17.68 -39.66
N MET A 185 -1.67 16.44 -39.80
CA MET A 185 -2.10 15.92 -41.10
C MET A 185 -3.23 16.74 -41.71
N CYS A 186 -4.24 17.11 -40.91
CA CYS A 186 -5.32 18.00 -41.34
C CYS A 186 -4.79 19.37 -41.80
N PHE A 187 -3.84 19.96 -41.08
CA PHE A 187 -3.24 21.24 -41.42
C PHE A 187 -2.48 21.17 -42.76
N LEU A 188 -1.68 20.12 -42.99
CA LEU A 188 -0.99 19.90 -44.26
C LEU A 188 -1.95 19.66 -45.43
N CYS A 189 -3.05 18.93 -45.20
CA CYS A 189 -4.10 18.73 -46.22
C CYS A 189 -4.85 20.03 -46.56
N CYS A 190 -5.10 20.90 -45.57
CA CYS A 190 -5.75 22.20 -45.79
C CYS A 190 -4.83 23.22 -46.48
N CYS A 191 -3.54 23.27 -46.12
CA CYS A 191 -2.58 24.19 -46.71
C CYS A 191 -2.19 23.81 -48.16
N SER A 192 -2.09 22.52 -48.49
CA SER A 192 -1.80 22.09 -49.87
C SER A 192 -2.93 22.44 -50.85
N LYS A 193 -4.20 22.31 -50.43
CA LYS A 193 -5.36 22.68 -51.26
C LYS A 193 -5.46 24.19 -51.52
N SER A 194 -5.03 25.04 -50.60
CA SER A 194 -5.01 26.50 -50.81
C SER A 194 -3.91 26.94 -51.79
N ALA A 195 -2.76 26.27 -51.80
CA ALA A 195 -1.67 26.56 -52.73
C ALA A 195 -2.00 26.16 -54.18
N GLU A 196 -2.84 25.15 -54.37
CA GLU A 196 -3.30 24.70 -55.69
C GLU A 196 -4.36 25.65 -56.29
N ARG A 197 -5.13 26.35 -55.45
CA ARG A 197 -6.15 27.32 -55.89
C ARG A 197 -5.62 28.68 -56.30
N SER A 198 -4.42 29.07 -55.86
CA SER A 198 -3.78 30.33 -56.26
C SER A 198 -3.09 30.27 -57.63
N VAL A 199 -3.05 29.10 -58.27
CA VAL A 199 -2.52 28.92 -59.62
C VAL A 199 -3.68 28.71 -60.60
N ARG A 200 -4.49 29.75 -60.83
CA ARG A 200 -5.25 29.86 -62.08
C ARG A 200 -4.45 30.74 -63.04
N PRO A 201 -4.20 30.30 -64.28
CA PRO A 201 -3.51 31.11 -65.27
C PRO A 201 -4.40 32.30 -65.66
N TYR A 202 -3.78 33.44 -65.88
CA TYR A 202 -4.42 34.66 -66.42
C TYR A 202 -5.23 34.32 -67.68
N PRO A 203 -6.46 34.85 -67.84
CA PRO A 203 -7.09 34.87 -69.16
C PRO A 203 -6.44 35.98 -70.01
N GLU A 204 -6.31 35.68 -71.31
CA GLU A 204 -5.88 36.57 -72.39
C GLU A 204 -6.75 37.83 -72.52
#